data_AF-A0A1Y5EZW7-F1
#
_entry.id   AF-A0A1Y5EZW7-F1
#
_cell.length_a   1.000
_cell.length_b   1.000
_cell.length_c   1.000
_cell.angle_alpha   90.00
_cell.angle_beta   90.00
_cell.angle_gamma   90.00
#
_symmetry.space_group_name_H-M   'P 1'
#
loop_
_entity.id
_entity.type
_entity.pdbx_description
1 polymer ?
#
loop_
_entity_poly.entity_id
_entity_poly.type
_entity_poly.pdbx_seq_one_letter_code
_entity_poly.pdbx_strand_id
1 'polypeptide(L)' 'TKAQKTVLFGEQANDVASVACLPLGHEPCAGILAIGSYDANRFHSDMGTVYLAFLGDVLMRLLRQYCHHIDG' A
#
# COMPACT_ATOMS: atom_id res chain seq x y z
N THR A 1 -0.27 5.35 -14.82
CA THR A 1 -0.54 4.73 -16.14
C THR A 1 -0.71 3.23 -15.99
N LYS A 2 -1.46 2.57 -16.88
CA LYS A 2 -1.86 1.14 -16.82
C LYS A 2 -0.73 0.18 -16.40
N ALA A 3 0.50 0.44 -16.84
CA ALA A 3 1.69 -0.34 -16.48
C ALA A 3 1.97 -0.42 -14.96
N GLN A 4 1.74 0.65 -14.19
CA GLN A 4 1.97 0.65 -12.75
C GLN A 4 0.98 -0.26 -12.01
N LYS A 5 -0.27 -0.35 -12.47
CA LYS A 5 -1.27 -1.26 -11.89
C LYS A 5 -0.91 -2.72 -12.18
N THR A 6 -0.44 -3.02 -13.38
CA THR A 6 0.00 -4.39 -13.75
C THR A 6 1.16 -4.87 -12.90
N VAL A 7 2.12 -3.99 -12.58
CA VAL A 7 3.24 -4.34 -11.68
C VAL A 7 2.75 -4.57 -10.24
N LEU A 8 1.79 -3.79 -9.75
CA LEU A 8 1.31 -3.86 -8.37
C LEU A 8 0.27 -4.97 -8.12
N PHE A 9 -0.55 -5.29 -9.12
CA PHE A 9 -1.73 -6.16 -8.96
C PHE A 9 -1.79 -7.32 -9.97
N GLY A 10 -0.80 -7.48 -10.85
CA GLY A 10 -0.74 -8.59 -11.79
C GLY A 10 -1.97 -8.69 -12.69
N GLU A 11 -2.57 -9.87 -12.77
CA GLU A 11 -3.76 -10.15 -13.60
C GLU A 11 -5.00 -9.35 -13.13
N GLN A 12 -5.09 -9.02 -11.84
CA GLN A 12 -6.22 -8.27 -11.27
C GLN A 12 -6.18 -6.77 -11.61
N ALA A 13 -5.10 -6.30 -12.24
CA ALA A 13 -4.88 -4.88 -12.53
C ALA A 13 -5.97 -4.23 -13.40
N ASN A 14 -6.66 -5.02 -14.22
CA ASN A 14 -7.76 -4.52 -15.07
C ASN A 14 -9.04 -4.24 -14.27
N ASP A 15 -9.27 -4.99 -13.19
CA ASP A 15 -10.47 -4.85 -12.38
C ASP A 15 -10.32 -3.74 -11.32
N VAL A 16 -9.08 -3.37 -10.99
CA VAL A 16 -8.79 -2.31 -10.02
C VAL A 16 -9.15 -0.92 -10.58
N ALA A 17 -10.28 -0.40 -10.10
CA ALA A 17 -10.81 0.91 -10.48
C ALA A 17 -10.09 2.07 -9.76
N SER A 18 -9.81 1.93 -8.45
CA SER A 18 -9.07 2.93 -7.66
C SER A 18 -7.91 2.31 -6.88
N VAL A 19 -6.88 3.11 -6.57
CA VAL A 19 -5.65 2.65 -5.89
C VAL A 19 -5.17 3.68 -4.88
N ALA A 20 -4.82 3.23 -3.68
CA ALA A 20 -4.05 3.99 -2.71
C ALA A 20 -2.63 3.42 -2.58
N CYS A 21 -1.62 4.29 -2.58
CA CYS A 21 -0.21 3.91 -2.44
C CYS A 21 0.39 4.61 -1.23
N LEU A 22 1.07 3.85 -0.37
CA LEU A 22 1.63 4.32 0.89
C LEU A 22 3.10 3.90 0.98
N PRO A 23 4.05 4.83 1.21
CA PRO A 23 5.41 4.45 1.51
C PRO A 23 5.46 3.76 2.88
N LEU A 24 6.28 2.72 2.99
CA LEU A 24 6.47 1.96 4.20
C LEU A 24 7.80 2.36 4.86
N GLY A 25 7.71 3.10 5.97
CA GLY A 25 8.86 3.52 6.77
C GLY A 25 9.34 4.95 6.45
N HIS A 26 10.33 5.40 7.21
CA HIS A 26 11.08 6.64 6.97
C HIS A 26 12.37 6.35 6.23
N GLU A 27 13.04 7.37 5.68
CA GLU A 27 14.25 7.19 4.86
C GLU A 27 15.36 6.37 5.58
N PRO A 28 15.91 5.32 4.92
CA PRO A 28 15.52 4.80 3.61
C PRO A 28 14.19 4.02 3.65
N CYS A 29 13.29 4.34 2.71
CA CYS A 29 11.98 3.71 2.59
C CYS A 29 12.12 2.18 2.40
N ALA A 30 11.47 1.40 3.26
CA ALA A 30 11.58 -0.06 3.25
C ALA A 30 10.75 -0.70 2.11
N GLY A 31 9.77 0.01 1.57
CA GLY A 31 8.93 -0.48 0.49
C GLY A 31 7.66 0.35 0.27
N ILE A 32 6.70 -0.21 -0.47
CA ILE A 32 5.43 0.46 -0.74
C ILE A 32 4.27 -0.52 -0.49
N LEU A 33 3.22 -0.01 0.15
CA LEU A 33 1.93 -0.69 0.27
C LEU A 33 0.98 -0.11 -0.78
N ALA A 34 0.53 -0.96 -1.69
CA ALA A 34 -0.49 -0.62 -2.67
C ALA A 34 -1.81 -1.33 -2.34
N ILE A 35 -2.89 -0.56 -2.22
CA ILE A 35 -4.23 -1.07 -1.95
C ILE A 35 -5.12 -0.74 -3.14
N GLY A 36 -5.59 -1.76 -3.84
CA GLY A 36 -6.53 -1.63 -4.96
C GLY A 36 -7.97 -1.82 -4.51
N SER A 37 -8.91 -1.15 -5.18
CA SER A 37 -10.34 -1.41 -5.05
C SER A 37 -11.03 -1.48 -6.41
N TYR A 38 -12.05 -2.34 -6.49
CA TYR A 38 -12.99 -2.42 -7.61
C TYR A 38 -13.94 -1.22 -7.68
N ASP A 39 -14.08 -0.46 -6.59
CA ASP A 39 -14.88 0.77 -6.56
C ASP A 39 -14.00 1.98 -6.93
N ALA A 40 -14.37 2.71 -7.99
CA ALA A 40 -13.64 3.88 -8.47
C ALA A 40 -13.64 5.05 -7.48
N ASN A 41 -14.67 5.16 -6.63
CA ASN A 41 -14.84 6.25 -5.68
C ASN A 41 -14.29 5.91 -4.29
N ARG A 42 -13.62 4.77 -4.11
CA ARG A 42 -13.11 4.38 -2.80
C ARG A 42 -11.78 5.03 -2.45
N PHE A 43 -10.84 5.08 -3.39
CA PHE A 43 -9.55 5.75 -3.22
C PHE A 43 -9.42 6.93 -4.19
N HIS A 44 -10.14 7.99 -3.85
CA HIS A 44 -10.18 9.26 -4.58
C HIS A 44 -9.51 10.36 -3.75
N SER A 45 -9.13 11.47 -4.38
CA SER A 45 -8.31 12.52 -3.74
C SER A 45 -8.98 13.19 -2.53
N ASP A 46 -10.31 13.13 -2.41
CA ASP A 46 -11.07 13.62 -1.25
C ASP A 46 -11.10 12.63 -0.08
N MET A 47 -10.76 11.36 -0.29
CA MET A 47 -10.66 10.37 0.77
C MET A 47 -9.40 10.68 1.57
N GLY A 48 -9.59 11.28 2.75
CA GLY A 48 -8.49 11.67 3.63
C GLY A 48 -7.48 10.53 3.80
N THR A 49 -6.24 10.76 3.37
CA THR A 49 -5.16 9.76 3.39
C THR A 49 -4.64 9.46 4.80
N VAL A 50 -5.20 10.13 5.82
CA VAL A 50 -4.82 10.00 7.23
C VAL A 50 -4.97 8.57 7.74
N TYR A 51 -6.09 7.90 7.42
CA TYR A 51 -6.30 6.51 7.86
C TYR A 51 -5.34 5.55 7.17
N LEU A 52 -5.08 5.77 5.90
CA LEU A 52 -4.15 4.99 5.10
C LEU A 52 -2.71 5.15 5.60
N ALA A 53 -2.30 6.37 5.93
CA ALA A 53 -1.01 6.66 6.56
C ALA A 53 -0.86 5.94 7.91
N PHE A 54 -1.89 6.01 8.77
CA PHE A 54 -1.92 5.30 10.04
C PHE A 54 -1.80 3.77 9.85
N LEU A 55 -2.50 3.20 8.86
CA LEU A 55 -2.39 1.79 8.53
C LEU A 55 -0.96 1.40 8.11
N GLY A 56 -0.31 2.24 7.29
CA GLY A 56 1.09 2.04 6.91
C GLY A 56 2.04 2.02 8.12
N ASP A 57 1.83 2.94 9.07
CA ASP A 57 2.62 3.00 10.30
C ASP A 57 2.44 1.76 11.19
N VAL A 58 1.20 1.29 11.35
CA VAL A 58 0.90 0.07 12.12
C VAL A 58 1.53 -1.15 11.45
N LEU A 59 1.37 -1.29 10.12
CA LEU A 59 1.95 -2.39 9.36
C LEU A 59 3.48 -2.41 9.49
N MET A 60 4.13 -1.24 9.43
CA MET A 60 5.57 -1.13 9.60
C MET A 60 6.05 -1.57 10.98
N ARG A 61 5.29 -1.28 12.05
CA ARG A 61 5.62 -1.74 13.39
C ARG A 61 5.56 -3.28 13.48
N LEU A 62 4.56 -3.89 12.86
CA LEU A 62 4.43 -5.35 12.80
C LEU A 62 5.56 -5.97 11.98
N LEU A 63 5.84 -5.46 10.78
CA LEU A 63 6.90 -5.98 9.93
C LEU A 63 8.28 -5.91 10.60
N ARG A 64 8.59 -4.84 11.34
CA ARG A 64 9.82 -4.76 12.15
C ARG A 64 9.89 -5.84 13.22
N GLN A 65 8.78 -6.18 13.87
CA GLN A 65 8.74 -7.24 14.88
C GLN A 65 8.96 -8.62 14.27
N TYR A 66 8.34 -8.90 13.11
CA TYR A 66 8.48 -10.19 12.45
C TYR A 66 9.86 -10.38 11.79
N CYS A 67 10.42 -9.36 11.14
CA CYS A 67 11.77 -9.48 10.57
C CYS A 67 12.84 -9.70 11.63
N HIS A 68 12.73 -9.07 12.82
CA HIS A 68 13.67 -9.33 13.91
C HIS A 68 13.54 -10.77 14.48
N HIS A 69 12.41 -11.45 14.27
CA HIS A 69 12.22 -12.83 14.73
C HIS A 69 12.78 -13.89 13.76
N ILE A 70 13.07 -13.53 12.51
CA ILE A 70 13.63 -14.46 11.52
C ILE A 70 15.16 -14.61 11.67
N ASP A 71 15.81 -13.71 12.43
CA ASP A 71 17.26 -13.74 12.70
C ASP A 71 17.64 -14.32 14.08
N GLY A 72 16.71 -15.03 14.75
CA GLY A 72 16.92 -15.63 16.09
C GLY A 72 16.97 -17.15 16.09
#